data_AF-A0AA40ACT7-F1
#
_entry.id   AF-A0AA40ACT7-F1
#
_cell.length_a   1.000
_cell.length_b   1.000
_cell.length_c   1.000
_cell.angle_alpha   90.00
_cell.angle_beta   90.00
_cell.angle_gamma   90.00
#
_symmetry.space_group_name_H-M   'P 1'
#
loop_
_entity.id
_entity.type
_entity.pdbx_description
1 polymer ?
#
loop_
_entity_poly.entity_id
_entity_poly.type
_entity_poly.pdbx_seq_one_letter_code
_entity_poly.pdbx_strand_id
1 'polypeptide(L)'
;AALAASDAVALTQAHISLAVDAATAYQTIDGFGFCEAFQRAHAISNLPAAPQAAVLDLLFNATTGAGFSMLRLGLGSSPDSRGDHMNSPQPAAGPEAGFAWDGNDSGQVWVAQQAADRYGVVTFYADAWSAPGYMKTNGRDDQGGWLCGVRGEGSADGTLCAGASWVQAYAEYLARYVQAYIGAGIPVSYLGFLNEPNLIKPYATMQSDGYQAVEVAEALSVSLGGLGLSGVQIACCDAQGWSMARTLLAEMQDAGAADLISVVTTHTYKGAPAGPDGPLNTTARVWVTEISPIMQRLGMTQTWFRNGSENEGLTWAVGLHEAFAVGNASAYIYWIGVGQAAAEAPLIRAPKRGANVTTAPYYTIGSTYWASAHFSRFIRPGARRVRVEVESIEGSGPGAVDATDINILASAYTNRDSSIVVQVVNNGDQDFTADVPVA
;
A
#
# COMPACT_ATOMS: atom_id res chain seq x y z
N ALA A 1 20.32 -51.22 43.89
CA ALA A 1 19.58 -50.67 42.74
C ALA A 1 19.83 -49.17 42.70
N ALA A 2 20.79 -48.73 41.90
CA ALA A 2 21.01 -47.31 41.62
C ALA A 2 20.12 -46.94 40.44
N LEU A 3 19.25 -45.95 40.63
CA LEU A 3 18.48 -45.33 39.56
C LEU A 3 19.48 -44.62 38.63
N ALA A 4 19.54 -45.06 37.38
CA ALA A 4 20.25 -44.34 36.34
C ALA A 4 19.58 -42.96 36.17
N ALA A 5 20.40 -41.91 36.21
CA ALA A 5 19.98 -40.59 35.76
C ALA A 5 19.57 -40.71 34.29
N SER A 6 18.34 -40.31 33.96
CA SER A 6 17.96 -40.13 32.57
C SER A 6 18.82 -39.02 32.00
N ASP A 7 19.64 -39.34 31.01
CA ASP A 7 20.28 -38.34 30.16
C ASP A 7 19.18 -37.42 29.63
N ALA A 8 19.16 -36.18 30.08
CA ALA A 8 18.37 -35.14 29.45
C ALA A 8 18.94 -35.01 28.03
N VAL A 9 18.17 -35.48 27.04
CA VAL A 9 18.44 -35.19 25.63
C VAL A 9 18.43 -33.67 25.51
N ALA A 10 19.62 -33.07 25.40
CA ALA A 10 19.73 -31.68 25.03
C ALA A 10 19.07 -31.56 23.66
N LEU A 11 17.94 -30.85 23.59
CA LEU A 11 17.36 -30.46 22.31
C LEU A 11 18.43 -29.64 21.59
N THR A 12 19.03 -30.22 20.55
CA THR A 12 19.95 -29.50 19.68
C THR A 12 19.13 -28.45 18.94
N GLN A 13 19.30 -27.19 19.34
CA GLN A 13 18.72 -26.04 18.66
C GLN A 13 19.14 -26.10 17.18
N ALA A 14 18.20 -25.90 16.27
CA ALA A 14 18.50 -25.99 14.86
C ALA A 14 19.51 -24.90 14.45
N HIS A 15 20.47 -25.26 13.59
CA HIS A 15 21.52 -24.34 13.14
C HIS A 15 21.46 -24.21 11.61
N ILE A 16 21.30 -22.99 11.12
CA ILE A 16 21.14 -22.70 9.69
C ILE A 16 22.15 -21.65 9.22
N SER A 17 22.38 -21.61 7.91
CA SER A 17 23.08 -20.54 7.22
C SER A 17 22.08 -19.75 6.39
N LEU A 18 22.13 -18.43 6.49
CA LEU A 18 21.43 -17.48 5.63
C LEU A 18 22.46 -16.83 4.70
N ALA A 19 22.84 -17.54 3.63
CA ALA A 19 23.89 -17.12 2.73
C ALA A 19 23.39 -16.00 1.80
N VAL A 20 23.88 -14.78 2.01
CA VAL A 20 23.53 -13.61 1.21
C VAL A 20 24.51 -13.47 0.05
N ASP A 21 23.99 -13.48 -1.17
CA ASP A 21 24.72 -13.14 -2.40
C ASP A 21 24.26 -11.76 -2.88
N ALA A 22 25.07 -10.73 -2.58
CA ALA A 22 24.77 -9.35 -2.95
C ALA A 22 24.95 -9.06 -4.46
N ALA A 23 25.58 -9.96 -5.22
CA ALA A 23 25.79 -9.81 -6.65
C ALA A 23 24.56 -10.22 -7.46
N THR A 24 23.75 -11.17 -6.97
CA THR A 24 22.48 -11.55 -7.60
C THR A 24 21.34 -10.64 -7.15
N ALA A 25 21.08 -9.58 -7.94
CA ALA A 25 20.03 -8.61 -7.67
C ALA A 25 18.71 -8.90 -8.40
N TYR A 26 17.60 -8.50 -7.78
CA TYR A 26 16.24 -8.58 -8.31
C TYR A 26 15.62 -7.17 -8.44
N GLN A 27 14.37 -6.99 -8.03
CA GLN A 27 13.66 -5.72 -8.14
C GLN A 27 14.22 -4.63 -7.22
N THR A 28 13.99 -3.38 -7.63
CA THR A 28 14.27 -2.20 -6.80
C THR A 28 13.06 -1.91 -5.90
N ILE A 29 13.31 -1.52 -4.66
CA ILE A 29 12.30 -1.18 -3.67
C ILE A 29 12.05 0.32 -3.71
N ASP A 30 10.82 0.71 -3.99
CA ASP A 30 10.36 2.10 -4.02
C ASP A 30 9.98 2.61 -2.64
N GLY A 31 9.50 1.71 -1.78
CA GLY A 31 9.36 1.98 -0.37
C GLY A 31 8.16 1.33 0.29
N PHE A 32 7.79 1.93 1.41
CA PHE A 32 6.73 1.45 2.28
C PHE A 32 5.92 2.65 2.74
N GLY A 33 4.62 2.47 2.90
CA GLY A 33 3.74 3.57 3.24
C GLY A 33 2.43 3.16 3.84
N PHE A 34 1.55 4.15 3.87
CA PHE A 34 0.17 4.02 4.29
C PHE A 34 -0.69 5.04 3.52
N CYS A 35 -2.00 4.99 3.74
CA CYS A 35 -2.97 5.96 3.28
C CYS A 35 -3.64 6.69 4.46
N GLU A 36 -4.12 7.90 4.19
CA GLU A 36 -4.93 8.71 5.12
C GLU A 36 -6.18 9.30 4.44
N ALA A 37 -6.71 8.55 3.47
CA ALA A 37 -7.95 8.85 2.76
C ALA A 37 -9.17 8.84 3.70
N PHE A 38 -10.34 9.21 3.17
CA PHE A 38 -11.61 9.22 3.90
C PHE A 38 -11.53 9.99 5.22
N GLN A 39 -10.92 11.18 5.14
CA GLN A 39 -10.69 12.10 6.25
C GLN A 39 -9.84 11.52 7.41
N ARG A 40 -9.14 10.38 7.23
CA ARG A 40 -8.32 9.80 8.29
C ARG A 40 -7.06 10.62 8.61
N ALA A 41 -6.62 11.46 7.67
CA ALA A 41 -5.61 12.50 7.94
C ALA A 41 -5.95 13.39 9.15
N HIS A 42 -7.23 13.62 9.43
CA HIS A 42 -7.70 14.36 10.60
C HIS A 42 -7.46 13.65 11.94
N ALA A 43 -7.18 12.34 11.94
CA ALA A 43 -6.72 11.61 13.11
C ALA A 43 -5.31 12.04 13.54
N ILE A 44 -4.52 12.63 12.63
CA ILE A 44 -3.19 13.18 12.89
C ILE A 44 -3.28 14.70 13.09
N SER A 45 -3.90 15.41 12.14
CA SER A 45 -3.87 16.88 12.11
C SER A 45 -4.59 17.54 13.29
N ASN A 46 -5.55 16.84 13.93
CA ASN A 46 -6.29 17.34 15.08
C ASN A 46 -5.69 16.94 16.45
N LEU A 47 -4.56 16.23 16.47
CA LEU A 47 -3.89 15.90 17.73
C LEU A 47 -3.27 17.16 18.35
N PRO A 48 -3.15 17.22 19.70
CA PRO A 48 -2.33 18.24 20.34
C PRO A 48 -0.87 18.15 19.88
N ALA A 49 -0.13 19.25 19.92
CA ALA A 49 1.19 19.37 19.30
C ALA A 49 2.18 18.26 19.69
N ALA A 50 2.24 17.88 20.97
CA ALA A 50 3.16 16.84 21.43
C ALA A 50 2.80 15.42 20.92
N PRO A 51 1.56 14.91 21.11
CA PRO A 51 1.12 13.66 20.47
C PRO A 51 1.21 13.68 18.93
N GLN A 52 0.91 14.81 18.30
CA GLN A 52 1.01 14.98 16.85
C GLN A 52 2.45 14.78 16.38
N ALA A 53 3.42 15.44 17.01
CA ALA A 53 4.84 15.26 16.68
C ALA A 53 5.31 13.82 16.91
N ALA A 54 4.91 13.20 18.03
CA ALA A 54 5.26 11.82 18.34
C ALA A 54 4.70 10.81 17.32
N VAL A 55 3.47 11.01 16.85
CA VAL A 55 2.86 10.16 15.81
C VAL A 55 3.55 10.37 14.47
N LEU A 56 3.87 11.62 14.09
CA LEU A 56 4.63 11.89 12.86
C LEU A 56 6.03 11.24 12.90
N ASP A 57 6.71 11.27 14.05
CA ASP A 57 7.98 10.59 14.23
C ASP A 57 7.83 9.06 14.10
N LEU A 58 6.79 8.47 14.71
CA LEU A 58 6.49 7.06 14.56
C LEU A 58 6.24 6.68 13.09
N LEU A 59 5.60 7.53 12.29
CA LEU A 59 5.32 7.22 10.90
C LEU A 59 6.57 7.38 10.02
N PHE A 60 7.25 8.53 10.11
CA PHE A 60 8.19 8.96 9.07
C PHE A 60 9.66 9.02 9.51
N ASN A 61 9.97 9.02 10.81
CA ASN A 61 11.35 9.08 11.27
C ASN A 61 12.01 7.69 11.15
N ALA A 62 13.04 7.55 10.31
CA ALA A 62 13.75 6.28 10.13
C ALA A 62 14.68 5.88 11.30
N THR A 63 14.87 6.74 12.29
CA THR A 63 15.62 6.42 13.51
C THR A 63 14.69 6.01 14.65
N THR A 64 13.61 6.77 14.87
CA THR A 64 12.72 6.57 16.03
C THR A 64 11.39 5.90 15.69
N GLY A 65 10.98 5.89 14.42
CA GLY A 65 9.73 5.29 13.93
C GLY A 65 9.92 4.35 12.73
N ALA A 66 8.85 4.05 12.00
CA ALA A 66 8.87 3.13 10.87
C ALA A 66 9.65 3.68 9.67
N GLY A 67 9.81 5.00 9.58
CA GLY A 67 10.50 5.60 8.45
C GLY A 67 9.76 5.42 7.12
N PHE A 68 8.42 5.33 7.15
CA PHE A 68 7.63 5.22 5.92
C PHE A 68 8.05 6.30 4.92
N SER A 69 8.27 5.87 3.68
CA SER A 69 8.83 6.70 2.62
C SER A 69 7.83 6.97 1.51
N MET A 70 6.58 6.55 1.70
CA MET A 70 5.48 6.71 0.76
C MET A 70 4.21 7.12 1.49
N LEU A 71 3.40 7.97 0.86
CA LEU A 71 2.05 8.29 1.29
C LEU A 71 1.10 8.17 0.09
N ARG A 72 0.05 7.34 0.23
CA ARG A 72 -1.05 7.25 -0.73
C ARG A 72 -2.12 8.28 -0.38
N LEU A 73 -2.52 9.09 -1.36
CA LEU A 73 -3.45 10.20 -1.26
C LEU A 73 -4.71 9.85 -2.03
N GLY A 74 -5.86 10.03 -1.40
CA GLY A 74 -7.16 9.84 -2.05
C GLY A 74 -7.66 11.11 -2.70
N LEU A 75 -7.87 11.04 -4.00
CA LEU A 75 -8.50 12.08 -4.79
C LEU A 75 -10.02 11.98 -4.60
N GLY A 76 -10.61 12.98 -3.94
CA GLY A 76 -12.04 12.99 -3.62
C GLY A 76 -12.96 13.09 -4.84
N SER A 77 -14.06 12.35 -4.85
CA SER A 77 -15.10 12.38 -5.89
C SER A 77 -16.42 12.99 -5.42
N SER A 78 -16.58 13.15 -4.10
CA SER A 78 -17.87 13.44 -3.49
C SER A 78 -18.21 14.93 -3.57
N PRO A 79 -19.50 15.29 -3.62
CA PRO A 79 -19.92 16.70 -3.70
C PRO A 79 -19.80 17.46 -2.37
N ASP A 80 -19.52 16.75 -1.28
CA ASP A 80 -19.39 17.29 0.07
C ASP A 80 -18.36 16.52 0.90
N SER A 81 -18.13 16.97 2.14
CA SER A 81 -17.28 16.31 3.14
C SER A 81 -18.13 15.67 4.26
N ARG A 82 -19.37 15.25 3.99
CA ARG A 82 -20.23 14.62 5.01
C ARG A 82 -19.71 13.24 5.38
N GLY A 83 -19.84 12.87 6.66
CA GLY A 83 -19.32 11.58 7.13
C GLY A 83 -17.80 11.53 6.98
N ASP A 84 -17.31 10.59 6.18
CA ASP A 84 -15.91 10.44 5.81
C ASP A 84 -15.65 10.69 4.31
N HIS A 85 -16.59 11.31 3.60
CA HIS A 85 -16.44 11.65 2.19
C HIS A 85 -15.20 12.51 1.95
N MET A 86 -14.51 12.23 0.83
CA MET A 86 -13.47 13.09 0.29
C MET A 86 -14.10 14.00 -0.76
N ASN A 87 -14.15 15.31 -0.49
CA ASN A 87 -14.75 16.28 -1.39
C ASN A 87 -13.95 16.43 -2.68
N SER A 88 -14.65 16.49 -3.80
CA SER A 88 -14.05 16.73 -5.10
C SER A 88 -13.70 18.20 -5.29
N PRO A 89 -12.54 18.52 -5.90
CA PRO A 89 -12.25 19.88 -6.37
C PRO A 89 -13.15 20.29 -7.55
N GLN A 90 -13.95 19.39 -8.14
CA GLN A 90 -14.89 19.72 -9.20
C GLN A 90 -16.19 18.91 -9.03
N PRO A 91 -17.06 19.27 -8.08
CA PRO A 91 -18.20 18.43 -7.65
C PRO A 91 -19.41 18.43 -8.60
N ALA A 92 -19.45 19.30 -9.61
CA ALA A 92 -20.55 19.40 -10.57
C ALA A 92 -20.05 19.71 -11.99
N ALA A 93 -20.89 19.48 -13.01
CA ALA A 93 -20.66 19.95 -14.37
C ALA A 93 -21.24 21.36 -14.58
N GLY A 94 -20.70 22.13 -15.53
CA GLY A 94 -21.29 23.37 -16.02
C GLY A 94 -20.27 24.47 -16.35
N PRO A 95 -20.70 25.58 -16.97
CA PRO A 95 -19.81 26.67 -17.38
C PRO A 95 -19.08 27.37 -16.22
N GLU A 96 -19.70 27.36 -15.03
CA GLU A 96 -19.12 27.90 -13.80
C GLU A 96 -18.39 26.83 -12.96
N ALA A 97 -18.47 25.56 -13.35
CA ALA A 97 -17.84 24.46 -12.64
C ALA A 97 -16.36 24.34 -13.02
N GLY A 98 -15.52 25.14 -12.36
CA GLY A 98 -14.08 25.07 -12.45
C GLY A 98 -13.48 24.09 -11.43
N PHE A 99 -12.25 23.64 -11.70
CA PHE A 99 -11.43 22.97 -10.71
C PHE A 99 -11.09 23.96 -9.58
N ALA A 100 -11.56 23.68 -8.37
CA ALA A 100 -11.41 24.51 -7.18
C ALA A 100 -10.57 23.78 -6.13
N TRP A 101 -9.32 24.22 -5.99
CA TRP A 101 -8.40 23.71 -4.96
C TRP A 101 -8.68 24.36 -3.61
N ASP A 102 -8.92 23.55 -2.58
CA ASP A 102 -9.21 24.03 -1.21
C ASP A 102 -7.96 24.15 -0.32
N GLY A 103 -6.80 23.65 -0.77
CA GLY A 103 -5.55 23.64 0.00
C GLY A 103 -5.53 22.65 1.17
N ASN A 104 -6.54 21.78 1.29
CA ASN A 104 -6.73 20.90 2.44
C ASN A 104 -6.87 19.43 2.01
N ASP A 105 -7.71 19.15 1.01
CA ASP A 105 -8.01 17.82 0.48
C ASP A 105 -8.28 16.79 1.59
N SER A 106 -9.32 17.05 2.38
CA SER A 106 -9.70 16.22 3.53
C SER A 106 -8.59 16.04 4.59
N GLY A 107 -7.69 17.02 4.71
CA GLY A 107 -6.57 17.04 5.66
C GLY A 107 -5.28 16.39 5.12
N GLN A 108 -5.33 15.77 3.94
CA GLN A 108 -4.21 15.01 3.37
C GLN A 108 -3.04 15.92 2.99
N VAL A 109 -3.32 17.14 2.50
CA VAL A 109 -2.28 18.13 2.15
C VAL A 109 -1.37 18.42 3.34
N TRP A 110 -1.96 18.64 4.51
CA TRP A 110 -1.18 18.96 5.70
C TRP A 110 -0.25 17.81 6.10
N VAL A 111 -0.74 16.55 6.10
CA VAL A 111 0.07 15.37 6.42
C VAL A 111 1.18 15.18 5.39
N ALA A 112 0.87 15.35 4.10
CA ALA A 112 1.84 15.25 3.02
C ALA A 112 2.95 16.31 3.12
N GLN A 113 2.61 17.55 3.47
CA GLN A 113 3.59 18.60 3.76
C GLN A 113 4.47 18.25 4.96
N GLN A 114 3.89 17.71 6.05
CA GLN A 114 4.71 17.27 7.19
C GLN A 114 5.70 16.17 6.75
N ALA A 115 5.24 15.21 5.96
CA ALA A 115 6.05 14.11 5.45
C ALA A 115 7.20 14.62 4.54
N ALA A 116 6.89 15.51 3.60
CA ALA A 116 7.87 16.08 2.67
C ALA A 116 8.88 16.99 3.39
N ASP A 117 8.41 18.01 4.08
CA ASP A 117 9.27 19.10 4.58
C ASP A 117 10.12 18.69 5.78
N ARG A 118 9.59 17.80 6.63
CA ARG A 118 10.25 17.45 7.91
C ARG A 118 10.99 16.13 7.84
N TYR A 119 10.53 15.19 7.01
CA TYR A 119 11.06 13.83 6.97
C TYR A 119 11.62 13.45 5.60
N GLY A 120 11.54 14.33 4.59
CA GLY A 120 12.13 14.10 3.27
C GLY A 120 11.42 13.00 2.48
N VAL A 121 10.13 12.77 2.73
CA VAL A 121 9.33 11.86 1.90
C VAL A 121 9.16 12.47 0.52
N VAL A 122 9.52 11.71 -0.52
CA VAL A 122 9.49 12.18 -1.92
C VAL A 122 8.57 11.34 -2.81
N THR A 123 8.01 10.24 -2.30
CA THR A 123 7.14 9.36 -3.07
C THR A 123 5.69 9.54 -2.60
N PHE A 124 4.91 10.28 -3.37
CA PHE A 124 3.47 10.43 -3.15
C PHE A 124 2.72 9.76 -4.29
N TYR A 125 1.75 8.92 -3.93
CA TYR A 125 0.87 8.21 -4.85
C TYR A 125 -0.54 8.78 -4.73
N ALA A 126 -0.99 9.57 -5.71
CA ALA A 126 -2.37 10.03 -5.77
C ALA A 126 -3.23 8.99 -6.48
N ASP A 127 -4.40 8.66 -5.93
CA ASP A 127 -5.30 7.69 -6.53
C ASP A 127 -6.77 8.09 -6.36
N ALA A 128 -7.59 7.77 -7.36
CA ALA A 128 -9.01 8.11 -7.38
C ALA A 128 -9.87 6.85 -7.23
N TRP A 129 -10.73 6.86 -6.22
CA TRP A 129 -11.73 5.80 -6.05
C TRP A 129 -12.85 5.84 -7.08
N SER A 130 -13.15 7.04 -7.58
CA SER A 130 -14.22 7.28 -8.55
C SER A 130 -13.98 8.58 -9.30
N ALA A 131 -14.56 8.70 -10.48
CA ALA A 131 -14.84 10.01 -11.06
C ALA A 131 -16.00 10.70 -10.31
N PRO A 132 -16.10 12.05 -10.35
CA PRO A 132 -17.31 12.73 -9.90
C PRO A 132 -18.57 12.17 -10.57
N GLY A 133 -19.68 12.11 -9.83
CA GLY A 133 -20.88 11.38 -10.27
C GLY A 133 -21.45 11.83 -11.63
N TYR A 134 -21.33 13.11 -11.98
CA TYR A 134 -21.80 13.62 -13.28
C TYR A 134 -21.00 13.10 -14.49
N MET A 135 -19.82 12.52 -14.27
CA MET A 135 -19.02 11.87 -15.31
C MET A 135 -19.37 10.38 -15.48
N LYS A 136 -20.27 9.84 -14.66
CA LYS A 136 -20.53 8.39 -14.57
C LYS A 136 -21.91 7.99 -15.06
N THR A 137 -22.02 6.76 -15.55
CA THR A 137 -23.27 6.20 -16.11
C THR A 137 -24.44 6.15 -15.12
N ASN A 138 -24.17 6.15 -13.82
CA ASN A 138 -25.17 6.13 -12.76
C ASN A 138 -25.41 7.50 -12.11
N GLY A 139 -24.72 8.56 -12.55
CA GLY A 139 -24.87 9.91 -12.01
C GLY A 139 -24.36 10.09 -10.58
N ARG A 140 -23.59 9.13 -10.03
CA ARG A 140 -23.21 9.04 -8.62
C ARG A 140 -21.75 8.63 -8.50
N ASP A 141 -21.03 9.08 -7.47
CA ASP A 141 -19.67 8.61 -7.20
C ASP A 141 -19.64 7.27 -6.43
N ASP A 142 -20.73 6.92 -5.75
CA ASP A 142 -20.95 5.62 -5.11
C ASP A 142 -21.69 4.62 -6.02
N GLN A 143 -21.89 3.40 -5.50
CA GLN A 143 -22.71 2.34 -6.11
C GLN A 143 -22.24 1.90 -7.51
N GLY A 144 -20.92 1.84 -7.71
CA GLY A 144 -20.33 1.35 -8.96
C GLY A 144 -20.58 2.29 -10.14
N GLY A 145 -20.97 1.73 -11.29
CA GLY A 145 -21.13 2.49 -12.53
C GLY A 145 -19.79 2.70 -13.25
N TRP A 146 -19.86 3.06 -14.53
CA TRP A 146 -18.70 3.24 -15.40
C TRP A 146 -18.50 4.71 -15.72
N LEU A 147 -17.29 5.07 -16.13
CA LEU A 147 -17.00 6.40 -16.68
C LEU A 147 -17.70 6.55 -18.03
N CYS A 148 -18.51 7.59 -18.20
CA CYS A 148 -19.23 7.84 -19.45
C CYS A 148 -18.27 7.98 -20.64
N GLY A 149 -18.50 7.24 -21.72
CA GLY A 149 -17.72 7.22 -22.95
C GLY A 149 -16.66 6.12 -23.06
N VAL A 150 -16.48 5.26 -22.05
CA VAL A 150 -15.57 4.11 -22.19
C VAL A 150 -16.23 2.97 -22.98
N ARG A 151 -15.44 2.11 -23.63
CA ARG A 151 -16.00 0.96 -24.37
C ARG A 151 -16.92 0.11 -23.50
N GLY A 152 -18.00 -0.41 -24.09
CA GLY A 152 -18.85 -1.39 -23.42
C GLY A 152 -19.45 -0.92 -22.09
N GLU A 153 -19.49 0.39 -21.83
CA GLU A 153 -20.10 0.92 -20.62
C GLU A 153 -21.54 0.44 -20.49
N GLY A 154 -21.85 -0.20 -19.36
CA GLY A 154 -23.17 -0.75 -19.10
C GLY A 154 -24.15 0.38 -18.79
N SER A 155 -24.73 1.03 -19.79
CA SER A 155 -25.77 2.02 -19.54
C SER A 155 -27.09 1.31 -19.20
N ALA A 156 -27.42 1.21 -17.92
CA ALA A 156 -28.77 0.84 -17.48
C ALA A 156 -29.81 1.93 -17.82
N ASP A 157 -29.36 3.14 -18.12
CA ASP A 157 -30.18 4.24 -18.63
C ASP A 157 -29.27 5.12 -19.51
N GLY A 158 -29.25 4.89 -20.83
CA GLY A 158 -28.40 5.59 -21.81
C GLY A 158 -28.64 7.10 -21.94
N THR A 159 -29.35 7.72 -20.99
CA THR A 159 -29.70 9.14 -20.98
C THR A 159 -28.69 10.03 -20.25
N LEU A 160 -27.95 9.52 -19.24
CA LEU A 160 -26.99 10.34 -18.47
C LEU A 160 -25.69 10.62 -19.22
N CYS A 161 -25.20 9.67 -20.03
CA CYS A 161 -23.98 9.89 -20.81
C CYS A 161 -24.24 10.61 -22.15
N ALA A 162 -25.51 10.75 -22.57
CA ALA A 162 -26.01 11.56 -23.71
C ALA A 162 -25.12 11.62 -24.98
N GLY A 163 -24.35 10.57 -25.28
CA GLY A 163 -23.41 10.52 -26.41
C GLY A 163 -22.11 11.34 -26.26
N ALA A 164 -21.82 11.90 -25.08
CA ALA A 164 -20.57 12.61 -24.80
C ALA A 164 -19.61 11.72 -23.99
N SER A 165 -18.35 11.67 -24.42
CA SER A 165 -17.30 10.98 -23.65
C SER A 165 -16.70 11.92 -22.60
N TRP A 166 -16.65 11.43 -21.37
CA TRP A 166 -16.02 12.09 -20.22
C TRP A 166 -14.58 11.62 -19.98
N VAL A 167 -14.05 10.71 -20.80
CA VAL A 167 -12.70 10.13 -20.63
C VAL A 167 -11.62 11.22 -20.57
N GLN A 168 -11.60 12.12 -21.55
CA GLN A 168 -10.63 13.21 -21.58
C GLN A 168 -10.83 14.22 -20.43
N ALA A 169 -12.07 14.56 -20.10
CA ALA A 169 -12.37 15.48 -19.01
C ALA A 169 -11.96 14.91 -17.65
N TYR A 170 -12.13 13.60 -17.44
CA TYR A 170 -11.66 12.91 -16.24
C TYR A 170 -10.13 12.89 -16.17
N ALA A 171 -9.45 12.58 -17.28
CA ALA A 171 -8.00 12.66 -17.36
C ALA A 171 -7.44 14.06 -17.02
N GLU A 172 -8.07 15.13 -17.52
CA GLU A 172 -7.70 16.51 -17.20
C GLU A 172 -7.96 16.85 -15.72
N TYR A 173 -9.06 16.36 -15.16
CA TYR A 173 -9.39 16.49 -13.74
C TYR A 173 -8.32 15.87 -12.84
N LEU A 174 -7.89 14.64 -13.16
CA LEU A 174 -6.80 13.95 -12.45
C LEU A 174 -5.46 14.70 -12.58
N ALA A 175 -5.11 15.16 -13.78
CA ALA A 175 -3.87 15.88 -14.01
C ALA A 175 -3.83 17.25 -13.28
N ARG A 176 -4.96 17.95 -13.21
CA ARG A 176 -5.09 19.21 -12.43
C ARG A 176 -4.95 18.98 -10.93
N TYR A 177 -5.41 17.85 -10.41
CA TYR A 177 -5.17 17.48 -9.01
C TYR A 177 -3.68 17.34 -8.71
N VAL A 178 -2.95 16.64 -9.58
CA VAL A 178 -1.48 16.53 -9.44
C VAL A 178 -0.81 17.90 -9.56
N GLN A 179 -1.24 18.74 -10.51
CA GLN A 179 -0.74 20.11 -10.62
C GLN A 179 -0.94 20.91 -9.33
N ALA A 180 -2.10 20.79 -8.68
CA ALA A 180 -2.41 21.48 -7.43
C ALA A 180 -1.51 21.02 -6.28
N TYR A 181 -1.27 19.72 -6.15
CA TYR A 181 -0.35 19.17 -5.13
C TYR A 181 1.09 19.61 -5.34
N ILE A 182 1.59 19.59 -6.59
CA ILE A 182 2.93 20.10 -6.93
C ILE A 182 3.02 21.59 -6.60
N GLY A 183 1.99 22.37 -6.92
CA GLY A 183 1.89 23.79 -6.55
C GLY A 183 1.87 24.04 -5.04
N ALA A 184 1.43 23.06 -4.24
CA ALA A 184 1.45 23.08 -2.78
C ALA A 184 2.78 22.57 -2.17
N GLY A 185 3.80 22.30 -3.00
CA GLY A 185 5.12 21.82 -2.57
C GLY A 185 5.22 20.31 -2.39
N ILE A 186 4.20 19.54 -2.77
CA ILE A 186 4.18 18.08 -2.61
C ILE A 186 4.45 17.41 -3.96
N PRO A 187 5.59 16.70 -4.13
CA PRO A 187 5.98 16.12 -5.41
C PRO A 187 5.22 14.80 -5.69
N VAL A 188 3.94 14.91 -6.06
CA VAL A 188 3.18 13.74 -6.53
C VAL A 188 3.83 13.18 -7.79
N SER A 189 4.32 11.95 -7.67
CA SER A 189 5.15 11.29 -8.69
C SER A 189 4.42 10.12 -9.35
N TYR A 190 3.32 9.65 -8.75
CA TYR A 190 2.52 8.53 -9.23
C TYR A 190 1.04 8.91 -9.17
N LEU A 191 0.30 8.55 -10.22
CA LEU A 191 -1.12 8.85 -10.36
C LEU A 191 -1.89 7.62 -10.82
N GLY A 192 -2.86 7.22 -10.00
CA GLY A 192 -3.86 6.20 -10.25
C GLY A 192 -5.22 6.85 -10.50
N PHE A 193 -6.09 6.11 -11.16
CA PHE A 193 -7.40 6.59 -11.61
C PHE A 193 -8.53 5.58 -11.34
N LEU A 194 -8.21 4.51 -10.62
CA LEU A 194 -9.13 3.43 -10.26
C LEU A 194 -8.71 2.87 -8.90
N ASN A 195 -9.69 2.55 -8.06
CA ASN A 195 -9.51 1.72 -6.88
C ASN A 195 -10.54 0.58 -6.90
N GLU A 196 -10.07 -0.67 -6.81
CA GLU A 196 -10.90 -1.87 -6.79
C GLU A 196 -12.03 -1.84 -7.83
N PRO A 197 -11.72 -1.74 -9.15
CA PRO A 197 -12.70 -1.50 -10.21
C PRO A 197 -13.72 -2.64 -10.40
N ASN A 198 -13.57 -3.75 -9.69
CA ASN A 198 -14.52 -4.85 -9.64
C ASN A 198 -15.56 -4.71 -8.51
N LEU A 199 -15.53 -3.62 -7.73
CA LEU A 199 -16.32 -3.44 -6.52
C LEU A 199 -17.50 -2.45 -6.69
N ILE A 200 -18.62 -2.77 -6.06
CA ILE A 200 -19.82 -1.93 -5.96
C ILE A 200 -20.17 -1.75 -4.48
N LYS A 201 -20.11 -0.51 -3.96
CA LYS A 201 -20.34 -0.20 -2.53
C LYS A 201 -21.04 1.14 -2.32
N PRO A 202 -21.64 1.38 -1.13
CA PRO A 202 -22.24 2.67 -0.77
C PRO A 202 -21.19 3.73 -0.38
N TYR A 203 -20.01 3.68 -0.99
CA TYR A 203 -18.93 4.66 -0.93
C TYR A 203 -18.33 4.81 -2.34
N ALA A 204 -17.43 5.79 -2.52
CA ALA A 204 -16.80 6.08 -3.81
C ALA A 204 -16.25 4.81 -4.49
N THR A 205 -16.83 4.44 -5.63
CA THR A 205 -16.45 3.26 -6.42
C THR A 205 -16.67 3.56 -7.90
N MET A 206 -15.81 3.07 -8.79
CA MET A 206 -15.99 3.17 -10.23
C MET A 206 -15.49 1.89 -10.90
N GLN A 207 -16.32 1.33 -11.77
CA GLN A 207 -16.03 0.08 -12.43
C GLN A 207 -15.18 0.28 -13.68
N SER A 208 -14.28 -0.68 -13.93
CA SER A 208 -13.46 -0.75 -15.14
C SER A 208 -13.00 -2.19 -15.40
N ASP A 209 -12.94 -2.60 -16.67
CA ASP A 209 -12.06 -3.68 -17.12
C ASP A 209 -10.67 -3.11 -17.49
N GLY A 210 -9.70 -3.96 -17.82
CA GLY A 210 -8.35 -3.52 -18.17
C GLY A 210 -8.29 -2.75 -19.48
N TYR A 211 -9.18 -3.02 -20.43
CA TYR A 211 -9.22 -2.31 -21.69
C TYR A 211 -9.81 -0.89 -21.56
N GLN A 212 -10.85 -0.72 -20.75
CA GLN A 212 -11.39 0.58 -20.34
C GLN A 212 -10.34 1.38 -19.58
N ALA A 213 -9.51 0.71 -18.76
CA ALA A 213 -8.42 1.36 -18.06
C ALA A 213 -7.37 1.93 -19.02
N VAL A 214 -7.10 1.25 -20.14
CA VAL A 214 -6.22 1.78 -21.21
C VAL A 214 -6.75 3.08 -21.79
N GLU A 215 -8.04 3.16 -22.11
CA GLU A 215 -8.65 4.37 -22.67
C GLU A 215 -8.44 5.59 -21.75
N VAL A 216 -8.56 5.40 -20.44
CA VAL A 216 -8.31 6.45 -19.45
C VAL A 216 -6.82 6.76 -19.33
N ALA A 217 -5.95 5.74 -19.31
CA ALA A 217 -4.51 5.92 -19.21
C ALA A 217 -3.94 6.71 -20.41
N GLU A 218 -4.43 6.46 -21.64
CA GLU A 218 -4.04 7.19 -22.84
C GLU A 218 -4.42 8.67 -22.75
N ALA A 219 -5.67 8.95 -22.40
CA ALA A 219 -6.14 10.32 -22.18
C ALA A 219 -5.35 11.01 -21.05
N LEU A 220 -5.02 10.26 -19.99
CA LEU A 220 -4.24 10.78 -18.86
C LEU A 220 -2.81 11.16 -19.27
N SER A 221 -2.15 10.35 -20.09
CA SER A 221 -0.83 10.67 -20.64
C SER A 221 -0.83 11.97 -21.45
N VAL A 222 -1.85 12.16 -22.29
CA VAL A 222 -2.05 13.41 -23.05
C VAL A 222 -2.26 14.60 -22.11
N SER A 223 -3.13 14.46 -21.11
CA SER A 223 -3.42 15.52 -20.13
C SER A 223 -2.21 15.91 -19.28
N LEU A 224 -1.43 14.92 -18.80
CA LEU A 224 -0.17 15.16 -18.10
C LEU A 224 0.83 15.89 -19.00
N GLY A 225 0.97 15.47 -20.26
CA GLY A 225 1.82 16.15 -21.24
C GLY A 225 1.41 17.61 -21.47
N GLY A 226 0.11 17.86 -21.64
CA GLY A 226 -0.44 19.21 -21.84
C GLY A 226 -0.19 20.18 -20.68
N LEU A 227 -0.05 19.66 -19.46
CA LEU A 227 0.27 20.45 -18.26
C LEU A 227 1.78 20.49 -17.91
N GLY A 228 2.65 19.90 -18.74
CA GLY A 228 4.08 19.81 -18.46
C GLY A 228 4.42 18.84 -17.32
N LEU A 229 3.54 17.87 -17.04
CA LEU A 229 3.64 16.89 -15.96
C LEU A 229 4.04 15.49 -16.45
N SER A 230 4.72 15.38 -17.60
CA SER A 230 5.13 14.09 -18.19
C SER A 230 6.07 13.25 -17.31
N GLY A 231 6.61 13.82 -16.23
CA GLY A 231 7.39 13.07 -15.23
C GLY A 231 6.53 12.27 -14.23
N VAL A 232 5.22 12.52 -14.18
CA VAL A 232 4.29 11.78 -13.33
C VAL A 232 4.00 10.43 -13.97
N GLN A 233 4.17 9.38 -13.19
CA GLN A 233 4.01 8.00 -13.65
C GLN A 233 2.58 7.51 -13.46
N ILE A 234 2.03 6.85 -14.47
CA ILE A 234 0.68 6.28 -14.41
C ILE A 234 0.75 4.92 -13.70
N ALA A 235 -0.10 4.75 -12.70
CA ALA A 235 -0.28 3.52 -11.93
C ALA A 235 -1.67 2.94 -12.20
N CYS A 236 -1.78 1.61 -12.30
CA CYS A 236 -3.07 0.94 -12.47
C CYS A 236 -3.01 -0.51 -11.96
N CYS A 237 -4.06 -1.06 -11.36
CA CYS A 237 -5.41 -0.50 -11.25
C CYS A 237 -5.99 -0.60 -9.83
N ASP A 238 -5.10 -0.77 -8.84
CA ASP A 238 -5.44 -0.99 -7.43
C ASP A 238 -6.50 -2.08 -7.30
N ALA A 239 -6.29 -3.17 -8.04
CA ALA A 239 -7.20 -4.30 -8.06
C ALA A 239 -7.35 -4.88 -6.66
N GLN A 240 -8.53 -5.39 -6.29
CA GLN A 240 -8.77 -5.90 -4.92
C GLN A 240 -7.86 -7.09 -4.50
N GLY A 241 -7.14 -7.68 -5.44
CA GLY A 241 -6.31 -8.85 -5.21
C GLY A 241 -5.36 -9.20 -6.34
N TRP A 242 -4.34 -10.00 -6.02
CA TRP A 242 -3.26 -10.38 -6.93
C TRP A 242 -3.76 -11.06 -8.21
N SER A 243 -4.68 -12.02 -8.07
CA SER A 243 -5.29 -12.72 -9.22
C SER A 243 -6.15 -11.79 -10.09
N MET A 244 -6.77 -10.77 -9.50
CA MET A 244 -7.56 -9.77 -10.24
C MET A 244 -6.64 -8.78 -10.98
N ALA A 245 -5.55 -8.35 -10.35
CA ALA A 245 -4.52 -7.55 -11.00
C ALA A 245 -3.92 -8.29 -12.20
N ARG A 246 -3.69 -9.61 -12.09
CA ARG A 246 -3.26 -10.45 -13.22
C ARG A 246 -4.22 -10.38 -14.40
N THR A 247 -5.52 -10.44 -14.15
CA THR A 247 -6.54 -10.33 -15.21
C THR A 247 -6.51 -8.96 -15.87
N LEU A 248 -6.58 -7.88 -15.08
CA LEU A 248 -6.56 -6.51 -15.61
C LEU A 248 -5.28 -6.21 -16.39
N LEU A 249 -4.13 -6.70 -15.89
CA LEU A 249 -2.85 -6.59 -16.57
C LEU A 249 -2.84 -7.30 -17.93
N ALA A 250 -3.36 -8.53 -18.00
CA ALA A 250 -3.43 -9.26 -19.26
C ALA A 250 -4.32 -8.53 -20.28
N GLU A 251 -5.46 -7.99 -19.86
CA GLU A 251 -6.35 -7.20 -20.70
C GLU A 251 -5.67 -5.90 -21.21
N MET A 252 -4.93 -5.20 -20.34
CA MET A 252 -4.15 -4.01 -20.74
C MET A 252 -3.02 -4.34 -21.72
N GLN A 253 -2.37 -5.51 -21.55
CA GLN A 253 -1.34 -5.99 -22.46
C GLN A 253 -1.92 -6.34 -23.84
N ASP A 254 -3.07 -7.02 -23.86
CA ASP A 254 -3.81 -7.35 -25.09
C ASP A 254 -4.28 -6.08 -25.82
N ALA A 255 -4.60 -5.02 -25.07
CA ALA A 255 -4.94 -3.70 -25.61
C ALA A 255 -3.73 -2.91 -26.13
N GLY A 256 -2.50 -3.36 -25.89
CA GLY A 256 -1.27 -2.73 -26.40
C GLY A 256 -0.74 -1.56 -25.58
N ALA A 257 -1.19 -1.36 -24.33
CA ALA A 257 -0.80 -0.23 -23.50
C ALA A 257 0.09 -0.60 -22.30
N ALA A 258 0.75 -1.76 -22.36
CA ALA A 258 1.64 -2.23 -21.29
C ALA A 258 2.74 -1.21 -20.93
N ASP A 259 3.28 -0.49 -21.93
CA ASP A 259 4.34 0.50 -21.75
C ASP A 259 3.86 1.83 -21.16
N LEU A 260 2.54 2.06 -21.14
CA LEU A 260 1.93 3.26 -20.59
C LEU A 260 1.82 3.21 -19.06
N ILE A 261 1.72 2.00 -18.50
CA ILE A 261 1.60 1.75 -17.08
C ILE A 261 3.01 1.56 -16.49
N SER A 262 3.45 2.54 -15.71
CA SER A 262 4.77 2.49 -15.07
C SER A 262 4.81 1.61 -13.83
N VAL A 263 3.66 1.45 -13.17
CA VAL A 263 3.48 0.63 -11.97
C VAL A 263 2.17 -0.13 -12.07
N VAL A 264 2.23 -1.46 -11.96
CA VAL A 264 1.05 -2.30 -11.78
C VAL A 264 0.73 -2.33 -10.29
N THR A 265 -0.47 -1.90 -9.92
CA THR A 265 -0.91 -1.77 -8.53
C THR A 265 -1.99 -2.79 -8.19
N THR A 266 -1.91 -3.32 -6.98
CA THR A 266 -2.84 -4.33 -6.47
C THR A 266 -2.97 -4.20 -4.96
N HIS A 267 -4.14 -4.56 -4.48
CA HIS A 267 -4.39 -4.92 -3.09
C HIS A 267 -4.22 -6.43 -2.92
N THR A 268 -4.41 -6.94 -1.71
CA THR A 268 -4.36 -8.38 -1.43
C THR A 268 -5.52 -8.87 -0.56
N TYR A 269 -6.71 -8.27 -0.74
CA TYR A 269 -7.90 -8.56 0.08
C TYR A 269 -8.73 -9.74 -0.42
N LYS A 270 -8.84 -9.95 -1.74
CA LYS A 270 -9.73 -10.94 -2.35
C LYS A 270 -9.09 -11.63 -3.54
N GLY A 271 -9.74 -12.67 -4.06
CA GLY A 271 -9.25 -13.45 -5.19
C GLY A 271 -8.72 -14.81 -4.77
N ALA A 272 -8.39 -15.61 -5.78
CA ALA A 272 -7.86 -16.96 -5.60
C ALA A 272 -6.60 -17.11 -6.48
N PRO A 273 -5.39 -16.85 -5.92
CA PRO A 273 -5.13 -16.33 -4.56
C PRO A 273 -5.38 -14.83 -4.42
N ALA A 274 -5.52 -14.37 -3.17
CA ALA A 274 -5.67 -12.96 -2.84
C ALA A 274 -4.31 -12.25 -2.75
N GLY A 275 -3.34 -12.89 -2.09
CA GLY A 275 -1.94 -12.48 -2.08
C GLY A 275 -1.11 -13.09 -3.21
N PRO A 276 0.19 -12.78 -3.25
CA PRO A 276 1.10 -13.27 -4.28
C PRO A 276 1.33 -14.79 -4.20
N ASP A 277 1.24 -15.45 -5.35
CA ASP A 277 1.68 -16.83 -5.63
C ASP A 277 2.87 -16.87 -6.61
N GLY A 278 3.40 -15.69 -6.94
CA GLY A 278 4.49 -15.48 -7.88
C GLY A 278 4.43 -14.07 -8.48
N PRO A 279 5.45 -13.67 -9.26
CA PRO A 279 5.48 -12.37 -9.91
C PRO A 279 4.33 -12.23 -10.92
N LEU A 280 3.77 -11.03 -11.04
CA LEU A 280 2.92 -10.68 -12.17
C LEU A 280 3.77 -10.65 -13.45
N ASN A 281 3.18 -11.06 -14.58
CA ASN A 281 3.87 -11.13 -15.87
C ASN A 281 4.00 -9.72 -16.50
N THR A 282 4.90 -8.90 -15.97
CA THR A 282 5.15 -7.53 -16.44
C THR A 282 6.60 -7.11 -16.22
N THR A 283 7.07 -6.18 -17.03
CA THR A 283 8.35 -5.48 -16.83
C THR A 283 8.20 -4.22 -15.98
N ALA A 284 6.97 -3.74 -15.78
CA ALA A 284 6.67 -2.64 -14.86
C ALA A 284 6.92 -3.08 -13.41
N ARG A 285 7.14 -2.11 -12.52
CA ARG A 285 7.20 -2.38 -11.08
C ARG A 285 5.80 -2.77 -10.59
N VAL A 286 5.74 -3.62 -9.57
CA VAL A 286 4.47 -4.06 -8.97
C VAL A 286 4.38 -3.55 -7.55
N TRP A 287 3.30 -2.87 -7.17
CA TRP A 287 3.09 -2.37 -5.81
C TRP A 287 1.89 -3.05 -5.15
N VAL A 288 2.06 -3.43 -3.89
CA VAL A 288 0.93 -3.64 -2.99
C VAL A 288 0.51 -2.27 -2.47
N THR A 289 -0.62 -1.74 -2.93
CA THR A 289 -1.04 -0.35 -2.68
C THR A 289 -2.09 -0.18 -1.60
N GLU A 290 -2.71 -1.28 -1.17
CA GLU A 290 -3.59 -1.28 -0.01
C GLU A 290 -3.74 -2.69 0.55
N ILE A 291 -3.61 -2.84 1.86
CA ILE A 291 -3.98 -4.04 2.59
C ILE A 291 -4.13 -3.72 4.08
N SER A 292 -5.09 -4.38 4.72
CA SER A 292 -5.29 -4.37 6.17
C SER A 292 -6.19 -5.55 6.61
N PRO A 293 -6.25 -5.87 7.90
CA PRO A 293 -7.17 -6.87 8.43
C PRO A 293 -8.66 -6.47 8.41
N ILE A 294 -9.02 -5.38 7.72
CA ILE A 294 -10.35 -4.77 7.78
C ILE A 294 -11.44 -5.69 7.22
N MET A 295 -11.11 -6.56 6.27
CA MET A 295 -12.07 -7.46 5.62
C MET A 295 -12.65 -8.50 6.57
N GLN A 296 -11.88 -8.91 7.58
CA GLN A 296 -12.33 -9.81 8.64
C GLN A 296 -12.85 -9.05 9.88
N ARG A 297 -12.78 -7.70 9.88
CA ARG A 297 -13.15 -6.83 11.01
C ARG A 297 -12.52 -7.23 12.34
N LEU A 298 -11.30 -7.76 12.30
CA LEU A 298 -10.57 -8.20 13.50
C LEU A 298 -10.13 -7.01 14.37
N GLY A 299 -10.02 -5.84 13.75
CA GLY A 299 -9.54 -4.62 14.37
C GLY A 299 -8.05 -4.67 14.73
N MET A 300 -7.55 -3.57 15.29
CA MET A 300 -6.15 -3.46 15.71
C MET A 300 -5.88 -4.31 16.96
N THR A 301 -4.76 -5.02 16.97
CA THR A 301 -4.24 -5.73 18.15
C THR A 301 -2.76 -5.39 18.37
N GLN A 302 -2.26 -5.62 19.58
CA GLN A 302 -0.83 -5.56 19.92
C GLN A 302 -0.19 -6.95 19.99
N THR A 303 -0.99 -8.00 19.75
CA THR A 303 -0.53 -9.40 19.72
C THR A 303 0.43 -9.62 18.56
N TRP A 304 1.66 -10.06 18.86
CA TRP A 304 2.59 -10.49 17.82
C TRP A 304 2.14 -11.80 17.17
N PHE A 305 1.83 -12.81 17.98
CA PHE A 305 1.26 -14.08 17.52
C PHE A 305 0.44 -14.74 18.63
N ARG A 306 -0.69 -15.34 18.27
CA ARG A 306 -1.49 -16.22 19.14
C ARG A 306 -2.12 -17.36 18.35
N ASN A 307 -2.68 -17.07 17.18
CA ASN A 307 -3.36 -18.10 16.37
C ASN A 307 -3.28 -17.84 14.86
N GLY A 308 -2.43 -16.90 14.42
CA GLY A 308 -2.26 -16.59 12.99
C GLY A 308 -3.37 -15.71 12.44
N SER A 309 -4.15 -15.02 13.29
CA SER A 309 -5.15 -14.03 12.83
C SER A 309 -4.50 -12.95 11.96
N GLU A 310 -5.22 -12.46 10.95
CA GLU A 310 -4.71 -11.52 9.95
C GLU A 310 -4.21 -10.19 10.56
N ASN A 311 -4.71 -9.82 11.75
CA ASN A 311 -4.29 -8.62 12.47
C ASN A 311 -3.06 -8.80 13.37
N GLU A 312 -2.49 -10.02 13.45
CA GLU A 312 -1.30 -10.29 14.26
C GLU A 312 -0.01 -9.92 13.51
N GLY A 313 1.01 -9.53 14.27
CA GLY A 313 2.27 -9.05 13.72
C GLY A 313 3.03 -10.11 12.90
N LEU A 314 3.03 -11.36 13.35
CA LEU A 314 3.69 -12.46 12.64
C LEU A 314 3.02 -12.73 11.28
N THR A 315 1.69 -12.82 11.25
CA THR A 315 0.94 -12.98 9.99
C THR A 315 1.24 -11.83 9.02
N TRP A 316 1.36 -10.60 9.54
CA TRP A 316 1.72 -9.44 8.74
C TRP A 316 3.16 -9.48 8.20
N ALA A 317 4.11 -9.94 9.01
CA ALA A 317 5.50 -10.11 8.60
C ALA A 317 5.66 -11.16 7.49
N VAL A 318 4.87 -12.25 7.56
CA VAL A 318 4.79 -13.26 6.49
C VAL A 318 4.25 -12.62 5.20
N GLY A 319 3.14 -11.86 5.26
CA GLY A 319 2.57 -11.21 4.08
C GLY A 319 3.50 -10.16 3.44
N LEU A 320 4.27 -9.42 4.25
CA LEU A 320 5.33 -8.54 3.76
C LEU A 320 6.42 -9.35 3.04
N HIS A 321 6.91 -10.43 3.64
CA HIS A 321 7.88 -11.31 3.00
C HIS A 321 7.37 -11.85 1.66
N GLU A 322 6.14 -12.38 1.62
CA GLU A 322 5.53 -12.92 0.40
C GLU A 322 5.42 -11.85 -0.69
N ALA A 323 5.02 -10.62 -0.38
CA ALA A 323 4.97 -9.53 -1.34
C ALA A 323 6.32 -9.30 -2.05
N PHE A 324 7.43 -9.23 -1.30
CA PHE A 324 8.73 -8.91 -1.87
C PHE A 324 9.48 -10.13 -2.43
N ALA A 325 9.52 -11.24 -1.68
CA ALA A 325 10.32 -12.41 -2.03
C ALA A 325 9.63 -13.32 -3.05
N VAL A 326 8.29 -13.42 -3.00
CA VAL A 326 7.50 -14.28 -3.90
C VAL A 326 6.85 -13.45 -5.00
N GLY A 327 6.17 -12.37 -4.63
CA GLY A 327 5.42 -11.50 -5.56
C GLY A 327 6.28 -10.55 -6.40
N ASN A 328 7.57 -10.43 -6.09
CA ASN A 328 8.47 -9.47 -6.73
C ASN A 328 7.97 -8.01 -6.63
N ALA A 329 7.23 -7.67 -5.57
CA ALA A 329 6.73 -6.33 -5.35
C ALA A 329 7.89 -5.35 -5.09
N SER A 330 7.67 -4.09 -5.44
CA SER A 330 8.59 -2.96 -5.27
C SER A 330 8.11 -1.99 -4.19
N ALA A 331 6.84 -2.05 -3.78
CA ALA A 331 6.34 -1.28 -2.64
C ALA A 331 5.24 -2.01 -1.88
N TYR A 332 5.04 -1.59 -0.63
CA TYR A 332 3.97 -2.08 0.23
C TYR A 332 3.35 -0.93 1.03
N ILE A 333 2.08 -0.64 0.75
CA ILE A 333 1.32 0.47 1.34
C ILE A 333 0.20 -0.14 2.18
N TYR A 334 0.26 0.08 3.49
CA TYR A 334 -0.83 -0.28 4.41
C TYR A 334 -2.07 0.57 4.11
N TRP A 335 -3.26 0.12 4.55
CA TRP A 335 -4.46 0.95 4.45
C TRP A 335 -4.38 2.22 5.32
N ILE A 336 -4.93 2.22 6.54
CA ILE A 336 -4.90 3.41 7.41
C ILE A 336 -3.66 3.40 8.32
N GLY A 337 -2.84 4.45 8.24
CA GLY A 337 -1.73 4.64 9.15
C GLY A 337 -2.22 4.98 10.56
N VAL A 338 -3.01 6.05 10.68
CA VAL A 338 -3.53 6.55 11.95
C VAL A 338 -5.03 6.65 11.91
N GLY A 339 -5.69 5.92 12.81
CA GLY A 339 -7.15 5.87 12.86
C GLY A 339 -7.68 6.07 14.27
N GLN A 340 -8.95 6.43 14.36
CA GLN A 340 -9.65 6.60 15.64
C GLN A 340 -10.48 5.36 16.03
N ALA A 341 -10.83 4.51 15.05
CA ALA A 341 -11.62 3.31 15.26
C ALA A 341 -10.74 2.07 15.23
N ALA A 342 -10.70 1.31 16.33
CA ALA A 342 -9.93 0.06 16.38
C ALA A 342 -10.41 -0.95 15.32
N ALA A 343 -11.69 -0.95 14.97
CA ALA A 343 -12.28 -1.86 13.98
C ALA A 343 -11.75 -1.67 12.55
N GLU A 344 -11.16 -0.51 12.24
CA GLU A 344 -10.50 -0.23 10.95
C GLU A 344 -9.07 -0.78 10.90
N ALA A 345 -8.58 -1.31 12.02
CA ALA A 345 -7.23 -1.83 12.17
C ALA A 345 -6.13 -0.85 11.71
N PRO A 346 -6.12 0.43 12.16
CA PRO A 346 -5.02 1.32 11.81
C PRO A 346 -3.70 0.82 12.42
N LEU A 347 -2.56 1.18 11.80
CA LEU A 347 -1.24 0.90 12.36
C LEU A 347 -1.07 1.53 13.76
N ILE A 348 -1.57 2.77 13.91
CA ILE A 348 -1.58 3.53 15.17
C ILE A 348 -3.01 3.99 15.44
N ARG A 349 -3.55 3.66 16.61
CA ARG A 349 -4.83 4.19 17.06
C ARG A 349 -4.62 5.44 17.89
N ALA A 350 -5.17 6.56 17.42
CA ALA A 350 -5.18 7.84 18.11
C ALA A 350 -6.59 8.16 18.68
N PRO A 351 -6.69 8.98 19.73
CA PRO A 351 -7.95 9.38 20.34
C PRO A 351 -8.75 10.28 19.40
N LYS A 352 -10.06 10.32 19.62
CA LYS A 352 -10.94 11.26 18.92
C LYS A 352 -10.61 12.70 19.32
N ARG A 353 -10.85 13.64 18.40
CA ARG A 353 -10.76 15.08 18.69
C ARG A 353 -11.63 15.43 19.91
N GLY A 354 -11.06 16.17 20.86
CA GLY A 354 -11.75 16.57 22.09
C GLY A 354 -11.81 15.49 23.17
N ALA A 355 -11.26 14.29 22.95
CA ALA A 355 -11.07 13.33 24.03
C ALA A 355 -10.12 13.91 25.10
N ASN A 356 -10.54 13.90 26.35
CA ASN A 356 -9.74 14.38 27.47
C ASN A 356 -8.71 13.32 27.88
N VAL A 357 -7.64 13.18 27.09
CA VAL A 357 -6.51 12.30 27.41
C VAL A 357 -5.52 13.09 28.26
N THR A 358 -5.62 12.93 29.58
CA THR A 358 -4.76 13.67 30.54
C THR A 358 -3.50 12.92 30.94
N THR A 359 -3.35 11.66 30.51
CA THR A 359 -2.21 10.79 30.83
C THR A 359 -1.70 10.06 29.58
N ALA A 360 -0.38 10.02 29.41
CA ALA A 360 0.26 9.22 28.36
C ALA A 360 0.08 7.70 28.60
N PRO A 361 0.11 6.84 27.55
CA PRO A 361 0.31 7.19 26.15
C PRO A 361 -0.97 7.71 25.47
N TYR A 362 -0.78 8.68 24.56
CA TYR A 362 -1.86 9.31 23.80
C TYR A 362 -2.34 8.50 22.60
N TYR A 363 -1.75 7.34 22.34
CA TYR A 363 -2.06 6.48 21.20
C TYR A 363 -1.71 5.03 21.55
N THR A 364 -2.19 4.10 20.73
CA THR A 364 -1.85 2.68 20.82
C THR A 364 -1.25 2.24 19.50
N ILE A 365 -0.12 1.55 19.55
CA ILE A 365 0.59 1.04 18.36
C ILE A 365 0.23 -0.44 18.19
N GLY A 366 -0.25 -0.82 17.01
CA GLY A 366 -0.56 -2.20 16.67
C GLY A 366 0.68 -3.05 16.38
N SER A 367 0.56 -4.37 16.42
CA SER A 367 1.66 -5.27 16.05
C SER A 367 1.98 -5.24 14.56
N THR A 368 0.99 -4.95 13.70
CA THR A 368 1.16 -4.73 12.25
C THR A 368 2.05 -3.52 11.93
N TYR A 369 2.05 -2.49 12.79
CA TYR A 369 3.01 -1.38 12.69
C TYR A 369 4.44 -1.88 12.89
N TRP A 370 4.68 -2.68 13.92
CA TRP A 370 6.03 -3.19 14.19
C TRP A 370 6.50 -4.12 13.07
N ALA A 371 5.64 -5.01 12.58
CA ALA A 371 5.94 -5.83 11.41
C ALA A 371 6.33 -4.96 10.19
N SER A 372 5.58 -3.89 9.93
CA SER A 372 5.88 -2.94 8.85
C SER A 372 7.19 -2.18 9.11
N ALA A 373 7.48 -1.79 10.36
CA ALA A 373 8.69 -1.07 10.76
C ALA A 373 9.96 -1.93 10.59
N HIS A 374 9.88 -3.25 10.80
CA HIS A 374 11.00 -4.19 10.56
C HIS A 374 11.48 -4.20 9.10
N PHE A 375 10.63 -3.82 8.15
CA PHE A 375 10.98 -3.68 6.74
C PHE A 375 11.30 -2.21 6.42
N SER A 376 10.32 -1.33 6.60
CA SER A 376 10.37 0.07 6.17
C SER A 376 11.50 0.90 6.78
N ARG A 377 11.88 0.64 8.03
CA ARG A 377 12.95 1.39 8.70
C ARG A 377 14.30 1.16 8.04
N PHE A 378 14.56 -0.08 7.60
CA PHE A 378 15.88 -0.53 7.19
C PHE A 378 16.03 -0.67 5.68
N ILE A 379 14.96 -1.03 4.97
CA ILE A 379 14.95 -1.12 3.50
C ILE A 379 14.52 0.25 2.96
N ARG A 380 15.49 1.07 2.53
CA ARG A 380 15.25 2.46 2.11
C ARG A 380 14.95 2.55 0.61
N PRO A 381 14.25 3.61 0.13
CA PRO A 381 13.99 3.80 -1.29
C PRO A 381 15.23 3.65 -2.17
N GLY A 382 15.11 2.82 -3.19
CA GLY A 382 16.19 2.44 -4.10
C GLY A 382 17.05 1.26 -3.65
N ALA A 383 16.73 0.61 -2.52
CA ALA A 383 17.31 -0.68 -2.18
C ALA A 383 17.01 -1.70 -3.29
N ARG A 384 17.90 -2.67 -3.47
CA ARG A 384 17.65 -3.82 -4.36
C ARG A 384 17.50 -5.07 -3.52
N ARG A 385 16.45 -5.86 -3.78
CA ARG A 385 16.39 -7.22 -3.22
C ARG A 385 17.53 -8.03 -3.83
N VAL A 386 18.22 -8.80 -3.00
CA VAL A 386 19.34 -9.66 -3.41
C VAL A 386 19.05 -11.11 -2.99
N ARG A 387 19.83 -12.05 -3.51
CA ARG A 387 19.65 -13.48 -3.22
C ARG A 387 20.04 -13.77 -1.77
N VAL A 388 19.21 -14.57 -1.12
CA VAL A 388 19.54 -15.23 0.15
C VAL A 388 19.10 -16.68 0.04
N GLU A 389 19.98 -17.58 0.43
CA GLU A 389 19.70 -19.02 0.51
C GLU A 389 19.63 -19.43 1.97
N VAL A 390 18.61 -20.22 2.33
CA VAL A 390 18.49 -20.83 3.65
C VAL A 390 18.99 -22.26 3.54
N GLU A 391 20.10 -22.55 4.22
CA GLU A 391 20.74 -23.86 4.21
C GLU A 391 20.78 -24.43 5.64
N SER A 392 20.55 -25.73 5.81
CA SER A 392 20.82 -26.40 7.08
C SER A 392 22.33 -26.54 7.26
N ILE A 393 22.84 -26.13 8.43
CA ILE A 393 24.21 -26.46 8.81
C ILE A 393 24.14 -27.83 9.47
N GLU A 394 24.49 -28.88 8.71
CA GLU A 394 24.48 -30.26 9.22
C GLU A 394 25.33 -30.38 10.50
N GLY A 395 24.66 -30.56 11.64
CA GLY A 395 25.25 -31.17 12.83
C GLY A 395 24.98 -32.67 12.76
N SER A 396 25.96 -33.47 12.39
CA SER A 396 25.87 -34.93 12.30
C SER A 396 25.67 -35.58 13.68
N GLY A 397 24.46 -35.50 14.22
CA GLY A 397 24.05 -36.09 15.49
C GLY A 397 22.58 -36.51 15.47
N PRO A 398 22.18 -37.52 16.27
CA PRO A 398 20.78 -37.86 16.42
C PRO A 398 20.00 -36.65 16.98
N GLY A 399 19.05 -36.11 16.22
CA GLY A 399 18.29 -34.92 16.58
C GLY A 399 18.54 -33.67 15.72
N ALA A 400 19.34 -33.76 14.65
CA ALA A 400 19.50 -32.69 13.67
C ALA A 400 18.16 -32.34 13.01
N VAL A 401 17.75 -31.08 13.12
CA VAL A 401 16.52 -30.53 12.52
C VAL A 401 16.87 -30.01 11.12
N ASP A 402 16.14 -30.48 10.10
CA ASP A 402 16.31 -30.01 8.73
C ASP A 402 15.84 -28.55 8.62
N ALA A 403 16.46 -27.74 7.76
CA ALA A 403 16.04 -26.37 7.51
C ALA A 403 14.60 -26.29 6.97
N THR A 404 14.11 -27.35 6.32
CA THR A 404 12.70 -27.45 5.90
C THR A 404 11.72 -27.68 7.06
N ASP A 405 12.20 -28.16 8.21
CA ASP A 405 11.38 -28.38 9.40
C ASP A 405 11.25 -27.11 10.25
N ILE A 406 12.15 -26.14 10.05
CA ILE A 406 12.12 -24.83 10.71
C ILE A 406 11.44 -23.87 9.72
N ASN A 407 10.14 -23.65 9.90
CA ASN A 407 9.32 -22.78 9.05
C ASN A 407 9.83 -21.31 9.09
N ILE A 408 10.92 -21.02 8.38
CA ILE A 408 11.61 -19.73 8.37
C ILE A 408 11.50 -19.11 6.99
N LEU A 409 11.23 -17.80 6.97
CA LEU A 409 11.24 -17.01 5.75
C LEU A 409 12.37 -15.98 5.83
N ALA A 410 13.21 -15.91 4.80
CA ALA A 410 14.33 -14.98 4.76
C ALA A 410 14.35 -14.18 3.44
N SER A 411 14.55 -12.87 3.53
CA SER A 411 14.75 -12.00 2.36
C SER A 411 15.86 -10.99 2.65
N ALA A 412 16.70 -10.71 1.66
CA ALA A 412 17.84 -9.81 1.80
C ALA A 412 17.79 -8.65 0.80
N TYR A 413 18.35 -7.51 1.20
CA TYR A 413 18.32 -6.26 0.45
C TYR A 413 19.63 -5.51 0.60
N THR A 414 20.09 -4.87 -0.47
CA THR A 414 21.22 -3.93 -0.46
C THR A 414 20.70 -2.52 -0.67
N ASN A 415 20.89 -1.64 0.31
CA ASN A 415 20.57 -0.22 0.21
C ASN A 415 21.54 0.52 -0.72
N ARG A 416 21.18 1.75 -1.11
CA ARG A 416 22.05 2.61 -1.94
C ARG A 416 23.38 2.99 -1.29
N ASP A 417 23.45 2.96 0.04
CA ASP A 417 24.68 3.17 0.81
C ASP A 417 25.49 1.88 1.03
N SER A 418 25.13 0.82 0.31
CA SER A 418 25.71 -0.52 0.39
C SER A 418 25.49 -1.25 1.71
N SER A 419 24.67 -0.73 2.63
CA SER A 419 24.26 -1.52 3.80
C SER A 419 23.36 -2.66 3.37
N ILE A 420 23.56 -3.82 4.02
CA ILE A 420 22.80 -5.04 3.76
C ILE A 420 21.82 -5.25 4.89
N VAL A 421 20.59 -5.58 4.51
CA VAL A 421 19.49 -5.82 5.43
C VAL A 421 18.95 -7.22 5.16
N VAL A 422 18.83 -8.03 6.21
CA VAL A 422 18.25 -9.37 6.13
C VAL A 422 17.05 -9.42 7.06
N GLN A 423 15.87 -9.66 6.48
CA GLN A 423 14.63 -9.90 7.20
C GLN A 423 14.49 -11.40 7.40
N VAL A 424 14.34 -11.81 8.65
CA VAL A 424 14.14 -13.20 9.03
C VAL A 424 12.83 -13.30 9.82
N VAL A 425 11.91 -14.11 9.34
CA VAL A 425 10.63 -14.39 10.00
C VAL A 425 10.67 -15.83 10.47
N ASN A 426 10.75 -16.03 11.79
CA ASN A 426 10.53 -17.35 12.38
C ASN A 426 9.01 -17.61 12.46
N ASN A 427 8.50 -18.46 11.57
CA ASN A 427 7.12 -18.90 11.56
C ASN A 427 6.98 -20.34 12.08
N GLY A 428 8.04 -20.91 12.65
CA GLY A 428 8.05 -22.19 13.36
C GLY A 428 7.81 -22.03 14.87
N ASP A 429 7.75 -23.15 15.57
CA ASP A 429 7.61 -23.23 17.03
C ASP A 429 8.95 -23.54 17.75
N GLN A 430 10.06 -23.53 17.01
CA GLN A 430 11.39 -23.84 17.53
C GLN A 430 12.33 -22.63 17.42
N ASP A 431 13.20 -22.50 18.41
CA ASP A 431 14.34 -21.59 18.34
C ASP A 431 15.40 -22.14 17.36
N PHE A 432 16.11 -21.24 16.68
CA PHE A 432 17.24 -21.59 15.82
C PHE A 432 18.40 -20.62 16.02
N THR A 433 19.60 -21.06 15.68
CA THR A 433 20.77 -20.19 15.49
C THR A 433 20.99 -20.04 13.99
N ALA A 434 21.39 -18.84 13.55
CA ALA A 434 21.70 -18.59 12.14
C ALA A 434 23.05 -17.89 11.98
N ASP A 435 23.91 -18.47 11.15
CA ASP A 435 25.04 -17.76 10.56
C ASP A 435 24.54 -16.95 9.36
N VAL A 436 24.99 -15.71 9.21
CA VAL A 436 24.57 -14.81 8.11
C VAL A 436 25.80 -14.38 7.30
N PRO A 437 26.42 -15.29 6.53
CA PRO A 437 27.54 -14.92 5.69
C PRO A 437 27.07 -14.03 4.54
N VAL A 438 27.90 -13.04 4.19
CA VAL A 438 27.63 -12.08 3.12
C VAL A 438 28.79 -12.14 2.13
N ALA A 439 28.48 -12.47 0.88
CA ALA A 439 29.43 -12.56 -0.22
C ALA A 439 29.37 -11.35 -1.16
#